data_AF-A0A425W4Q8-F1
#
_entry.id   AF-A0A425W4Q8-F1
#
_cell.length_a   1.000
_cell.length_b   1.000
_cell.length_c   1.000
_cell.angle_alpha   90.00
_cell.angle_beta   90.00
_cell.angle_gamma   90.00
#
_symmetry.space_group_name_H-M   'P 1'
#
loop_
_entity.id
_entity.type
_entity.pdbx_description
1 polymer ?
#
loop_
_entity_poly.entity_id
_entity_poly.type
_entity_poly.pdbx_seq_one_letter_code
_entity_poly.pdbx_strand_id
1 'polypeptide(L)' 'MEAHLARTPHTCAVETAVYPHGTHFVFPESMLNTMLPVGADLFVRLAFKAARKYPKECRQTRLDIDHRILKAIREWKDQT' A
#
# COMPACT_ATOMS: atom_id res chain seq x y z
N MET A 1 -16.11 -1.20 -9.32
CA MET A 1 -14.68 -1.17 -9.67
C MET A 1 -14.47 -1.56 -11.13
N GLU A 2 -14.82 -2.79 -11.51
CA GLU A 2 -14.70 -3.27 -12.90
C GLU A 2 -15.49 -2.41 -13.90
N ALA A 3 -16.75 -2.09 -13.57
CA ALA A 3 -17.57 -1.18 -14.39
C ALA A 3 -16.97 0.24 -14.53
N HIS A 4 -16.09 0.66 -13.61
CA HIS A 4 -15.39 1.94 -13.70
C HIS A 4 -14.14 1.83 -14.57
N LEU A 5 -13.37 0.73 -14.42
CA LEU A 5 -12.19 0.45 -15.24
C LEU A 5 -12.55 0.25 -16.72
N ALA A 6 -13.68 -0.41 -16.99
CA ALA A 6 -14.16 -0.66 -18.35
C ALA A 6 -14.62 0.60 -19.11
N ARG A 7 -14.81 1.74 -18.42
CA ARG A 7 -15.28 2.99 -19.06
C ARG A 7 -14.24 3.63 -19.96
N THR A 8 -12.96 3.44 -19.67
CA THR A 8 -11.86 4.06 -20.41
C THR A 8 -10.91 2.97 -20.89
N PRO A 9 -10.55 2.92 -22.19
CA PRO A 9 -9.58 1.96 -22.68
C PRO A 9 -8.23 2.20 -21.99
N HIS A 10 -7.65 1.13 -21.45
CA HIS A 10 -6.36 1.14 -20.78
C HIS A 10 -5.57 -0.09 -21.23
N THR A 11 -4.25 0.07 -21.37
CA THR A 11 -3.33 -1.01 -21.78
C THR A 11 -2.67 -1.70 -20.59
N CYS A 12 -2.89 -1.20 -19.37
CA CYS A 12 -2.31 -1.74 -18.15
C CYS A 12 -3.10 -2.93 -17.62
N ALA A 13 -2.39 -3.89 -17.02
CA ALA A 13 -3.02 -4.93 -16.21
C ALA A 13 -3.45 -4.34 -14.86
N VAL A 14 -4.66 -4.67 -14.42
CA VAL A 14 -5.18 -4.25 -13.12
C VAL A 14 -5.09 -5.41 -12.13
N GLU A 15 -4.39 -5.21 -11.02
CA GLU A 15 -4.32 -6.14 -9.90
C GLU A 15 -5.09 -5.57 -8.70
N THR A 16 -5.90 -6.39 -8.03
CA THR A 16 -6.66 -5.99 -6.85
C THR A 16 -6.35 -6.86 -5.65
N ALA A 17 -6.00 -6.21 -4.53
CA ALA A 17 -5.73 -6.86 -3.26
C ALA A 17 -6.72 -6.37 -2.20
N VAL A 18 -7.36 -7.29 -1.50
CA VAL A 18 -8.31 -6.98 -0.41
C VAL A 18 -7.72 -7.48 0.90
N TYR A 19 -7.64 -6.59 1.90
CA TYR A 19 -7.12 -6.92 3.22
C TYR A 19 -8.23 -6.80 4.26
N PRO A 20 -8.37 -7.76 5.19
CA PRO A 20 -9.34 -7.68 6.27
C PRO A 20 -9.15 -6.45 7.17
N HIS A 21 -7.89 -6.06 7.37
CA HIS A 21 -7.50 -4.94 8.21
C HIS A 21 -6.46 -4.08 7.48
N GLY A 22 -6.77 -2.79 7.35
CA GLY A 22 -5.95 -1.80 6.67
C GLY A 22 -6.44 -0.39 6.97
N THR A 23 -5.61 0.60 6.69
CA THR A 23 -6.01 2.02 6.77
C THR A 23 -6.59 2.46 5.42
N HIS A 24 -7.54 3.40 5.41
CA HIS A 24 -8.11 3.92 4.14
C HIS A 24 -7.05 4.57 3.24
N PHE A 25 -5.99 5.09 3.86
CA PHE A 25 -4.83 5.62 3.19
C PHE A 25 -3.64 4.77 3.60
N VAL A 26 -3.11 3.96 2.69
CA VAL A 26 -1.96 3.09 2.97
C VAL A 26 -0.75 3.64 2.24
N PHE A 27 0.17 4.21 3.00
CA PHE A 27 1.52 4.48 2.49
C PHE A 27 2.35 3.20 2.59
N PRO A 28 3.15 2.85 1.57
CA PRO A 28 4.10 1.75 1.65
C PRO A 28 5.07 1.92 2.82
N GLU A 29 5.51 0.82 3.42
CA GLU A 29 6.39 0.87 4.61
C GLU A 29 7.72 1.57 4.28
N SER A 30 8.33 1.28 3.12
CA SER A 30 9.54 1.96 2.67
C SER A 30 9.38 3.49 2.59
N MET A 31 8.26 3.95 2.01
CA MET A 31 7.95 5.36 1.87
C MET A 31 7.74 6.05 3.23
N LEU A 32 7.06 5.40 4.17
CA LEU A 32 6.91 5.91 5.53
C LEU A 32 8.25 6.05 6.24
N ASN A 33 9.14 5.06 6.09
CA ASN A 33 10.48 5.11 6.67
C ASN A 33 11.36 6.18 6.02
N THR A 34 11.18 6.49 4.74
CA THR A 34 11.88 7.62 4.09
C THR A 34 11.40 8.97 4.63
N MET A 35 10.09 9.14 4.85
CA MET A 35 9.52 10.39 5.34
C MET A 35 9.80 10.62 6.83
N LEU A 36 9.76 9.55 7.64
CA LEU A 36 9.94 9.59 9.09
C LEU A 36 10.78 8.38 9.54
N PRO A 37 12.11 8.45 9.42
CA PRO A 37 13.00 7.32 9.73
C PRO A 37 12.92 6.85 11.18
N VAL A 38 12.49 7.72 12.09
CA VAL A 38 12.24 7.41 13.50
C VAL A 38 10.82 7.85 13.86
N GLY A 39 9.99 6.93 14.34
CA GLY A 39 8.64 7.25 14.83
C GLY A 39 7.51 7.15 13.80
N ALA A 40 7.75 6.65 12.58
CA ALA A 40 6.70 6.40 11.59
C ALA A 40 5.55 5.57 12.15
N ASP A 41 5.86 4.52 12.92
CA ASP A 41 4.84 3.63 13.49
C ASP A 41 4.00 4.33 14.58
N LEU A 42 4.59 5.29 15.30
CA LEU A 42 3.88 6.13 16.26
C LEU A 42 2.94 7.10 15.54
N PHE A 43 3.40 7.72 14.44
CA PHE A 43 2.58 8.60 13.62
C PHE A 43 1.39 7.87 13.00
N VAL A 44 1.61 6.66 12.44
CA VAL A 44 0.51 5.87 11.87
C VAL A 44 -0.52 5.46 12.93
N ARG A 45 -0.07 5.12 14.14
CA ARG A 45 -0.99 4.83 15.27
C ARG A 45 -1.75 6.08 15.74
N LEU A 46 -1.18 7.28 15.62
CA LEU A 46 -1.87 8.54 15.94
C LEU A 46 -2.87 8.94 14.84
N ALA A 47 -2.47 8.84 13.58
CA ALA A 47 -3.26 9.28 12.43
C ALA A 47 -4.44 8.34 12.10
N PHE A 48 -4.31 7.04 12.40
CA PHE A 48 -5.32 6.06 12.03
C PHE A 48 -5.81 5.23 13.23
N LYS A 49 -7.10 5.38 13.55
CA LYS A 49 -7.76 4.60 14.62
C LYS A 49 -7.64 3.08 14.42
N ALA A 50 -7.66 2.61 13.17
CA ALA A 50 -7.51 1.18 12.85
C ALA A 50 -6.13 0.62 13.22
N ALA A 51 -5.06 1.41 13.04
CA ALA A 51 -3.70 1.02 13.40
C ALA A 51 -3.47 0.93 14.93
N ARG A 52 -4.34 1.55 15.73
CA ARG A 52 -4.33 1.39 17.20
C ARG A 52 -4.90 0.04 17.63
N LYS A 53 -5.97 -0.42 16.96
CA LYS A 53 -6.69 -1.65 17.32
C LYS A 53 -5.97 -2.91 16.79
N TYR A 54 -5.39 -2.82 15.59
CA TYR A 54 -4.74 -3.94 14.91
C TYR A 54 -3.36 -3.57 14.33
N PRO A 55 -2.38 -3.20 15.17
CA PRO A 55 -1.09 -2.69 14.70
C PRO A 55 -0.30 -3.70 13.87
N LYS A 56 -0.31 -4.99 14.24
CA LYS A 56 0.45 -6.04 13.53
C LYS A 56 -0.13 -6.31 12.14
N GLU A 57 -1.45 -6.43 12.03
CA GLU A 57 -2.13 -6.71 10.76
C GLU A 57 -2.03 -5.51 9.81
N CYS A 58 -2.20 -4.29 10.33
CA CYS A 58 -1.98 -3.08 9.52
C CYS A 58 -0.54 -3.00 9.01
N ARG A 59 0.47 -3.32 9.84
CA ARG A 59 1.87 -3.34 9.40
C ARG A 59 2.12 -4.41 8.35
N GLN A 60 1.57 -5.61 8.51
CA GLN A 60 1.71 -6.68 7.53
C GLN A 60 1.11 -6.28 6.18
N THR A 61 -0.08 -5.66 6.20
CA THR A 61 -0.71 -5.09 4.99
C THR A 61 0.17 -4.05 4.32
N ARG A 62 0.82 -3.15 5.08
CA ARG A 62 1.76 -2.16 4.53
C ARG A 62 2.97 -2.80 3.86
N LEU A 63 3.55 -3.83 4.48
CA LEU A 63 4.70 -4.57 3.93
C LEU A 63 4.33 -5.31 2.64
N ASP A 64 3.15 -5.95 2.60
CA ASP A 64 2.69 -6.66 1.39
C ASP A 64 2.48 -5.68 0.23
N ILE A 65 1.82 -4.55 0.48
CA ILE A 65 1.63 -3.48 -0.51
C ILE A 65 2.97 -2.93 -1.00
N ASP A 66 3.92 -2.72 -0.10
CA ASP A 66 5.27 -2.24 -0.44
C ASP A 66 5.99 -3.23 -1.37
N HIS A 67 5.94 -4.53 -1.06
CA HIS A 67 6.52 -5.57 -1.92
C HIS A 67 5.86 -5.62 -3.30
N ARG A 68 4.52 -5.53 -3.40
CA ARG A 68 3.81 -5.54 -4.69
C ARG A 68 4.19 -4.34 -5.55
N ILE A 69 4.22 -3.14 -4.95
CA ILE A 69 4.58 -1.91 -5.66
C ILE A 69 6.03 -1.97 -6.12
N LEU A 70 6.95 -2.37 -5.25
CA LEU A 70 8.37 -2.49 -5.59
C LEU A 70 8.60 -3.52 -6.69
N LYS A 71 7.87 -4.64 -6.67
CA LYS A 71 7.90 -5.65 -7.74
C LYS A 71 7.41 -5.06 -9.06
N ALA A 72 6.24 -4.42 -9.08
CA ALA A 72 5.69 -3.80 -10.29
C ALA A 72 6.63 -2.72 -10.88
N ILE A 73 7.27 -1.91 -10.03
CA ILE A 73 8.25 -0.91 -10.46
C ILE A 73 9.50 -1.58 -11.06
N ARG A 74 9.99 -2.68 -10.47
CA ARG A 74 11.16 -3.40 -11.00
C ARG A 74 10.84 -4.02 -12.36
N GLU A 75 9.72 -4.72 -12.46
CA GLU A 75 9.27 -5.32 -13.72
C GLU A 75 9.09 -4.27 -14.82
N TRP A 76 8.56 -3.09 -14.49
CA TRP A 76 8.45 -1.99 -15.44
C TRP A 76 9.82 -1.45 -15.88
N LYS A 77 10.78 -1.31 -14.96
CA LYS A 77 12.14 -0.88 -15.28
C LYS A 77 12.88 -1.89 -16.17
N ASP A 78 12.70 -3.18 -15.92
CA ASP A 78 13.34 -4.25 -16.69
C ASP A 78 12.74 -4.41 -18.09
N GLN A 79 11.55 -3.85 -18.34
CA GLN A 79 10.90 -3.81 -19.65
C GLN A 79 11.30 -2.59 -20.51
N THR A 80 12.05 -1.63 -19.95
CA THR A 80 12.49 -0.40 -20.63
C THR A 80 13.95 -0.51 -21.05
#